data_AF-A0A817YYK3-F1
#
_entry.id   AF-A0A817YYK3-F1
#
_cell.length_a   1.000
_cell.length_b   1.000
_cell.length_c   1.000
_cell.angle_alpha   90.00
_cell.angle_beta   90.00
_cell.angle_gamma   90.00
#
_symmetry.space_group_name_H-M   'P 1'
#
loop_
_entity.id
_entity.type
_entity.pdbx_description
1 polymer ?
#
loop_
_entity_poly.entity_id
_entity_poly.type
_entity_poly.pdbx_seq_one_letter_code
_entity_poly.pdbx_strand_id
1 'polypeptide(L)'
;MSGSGLDLTYIRDSPQFDSLIWIGYAGQSDGLAISNVVFDQYNPGRRLPIAMYSASYVDNVSMFDMQMISSSTNPDRTYKFYTGKAVYKFGSGLSYTTFLYSWNNDSSISSSYSILSLIKKNYDEHRVLIRLFRVNVTNTGDISDDDVVLAFVRSRKATMNGEISPIKQLFGFERVSLAVNQTKEVFFPLTVRHLLTIARDGTKWLHPGSYDILIGQQHMHTLKLYGQSIQWASKRHVFPSNENI
;
A
#
# COMPACT_ATOMS: atom_id res chain seq x y z
N MET A 1 1.76 -11.36 21.37
CA MET A 1 1.59 -9.89 21.43
C MET A 1 2.93 -9.24 21.17
N SER A 2 2.99 -8.18 20.36
CA SER A 2 4.24 -7.43 20.11
C SER A 2 3.91 -6.12 19.39
N GLY A 3 4.72 -5.08 19.61
CA GLY A 3 4.62 -3.85 18.80
C GLY A 3 5.25 -3.99 17.42
N SER A 4 6.39 -4.69 17.34
CA SER A 4 7.13 -4.95 16.11
C SER A 4 6.81 -6.31 15.52
N GLY A 5 7.26 -6.53 14.28
CA GLY A 5 7.24 -7.85 13.66
C GLY A 5 8.15 -8.83 14.40
N LEU A 6 7.69 -10.08 14.48
CA LEU A 6 8.47 -11.21 14.96
C LEU A 6 8.63 -12.20 13.81
N ASP A 7 9.74 -12.95 13.80
CA ASP A 7 9.86 -14.08 12.90
C ASP A 7 8.98 -15.24 13.40
N LEU A 8 7.81 -15.38 12.78
CA LEU A 8 6.81 -16.41 13.11
C LEU A 8 6.81 -17.53 12.07
N THR A 9 7.91 -17.72 11.33
CA THR A 9 8.03 -18.77 10.31
C THR A 9 7.74 -20.16 10.89
N TYR A 10 8.20 -20.44 12.11
CA TYR A 10 7.98 -21.73 12.79
C TYR A 10 6.51 -21.98 13.16
N ILE A 11 5.70 -20.92 13.34
CA ILE A 11 4.25 -21.05 13.57
C ILE A 11 3.56 -21.21 12.22
N ARG A 12 3.84 -20.30 11.26
CA ARG A 12 3.19 -20.26 9.95
C ARG A 12 3.32 -21.58 9.18
N ASP A 13 4.49 -22.21 9.24
CA ASP A 13 4.82 -23.40 8.44
C ASP A 13 4.60 -24.72 9.22
N SER A 14 4.17 -24.65 10.48
CA SER A 14 3.94 -25.83 11.31
C SER A 14 2.47 -26.25 11.29
N PRO A 15 2.17 -27.55 11.08
CA PRO A 15 0.80 -28.05 11.14
C PRO A 15 0.23 -28.13 12.57
N GLN A 16 1.03 -27.81 13.60
CA GLN A 16 0.57 -27.84 15.00
C GLN A 16 -0.23 -26.59 15.40
N PHE A 17 -0.27 -25.57 14.55
CA PHE A 17 -0.96 -24.31 14.83
C PHE A 17 -2.03 -24.04 13.78
N ASP A 18 -3.30 -24.07 14.21
CA ASP A 18 -4.44 -23.83 13.30
C ASP A 18 -4.68 -22.35 13.02
N SER A 19 -4.38 -21.48 14.00
CA SER A 19 -4.65 -20.06 13.90
C SER A 19 -3.60 -19.20 14.59
N LEU A 20 -3.44 -17.97 14.11
CA LEU A 20 -2.54 -16.97 14.66
C LEU A 20 -3.24 -15.61 14.66
N ILE A 21 -3.28 -14.95 15.81
CA ILE A 21 -3.83 -13.60 15.95
C ILE A 21 -2.73 -12.66 16.45
N TRP A 22 -2.49 -11.58 15.70
CA TRP A 22 -1.60 -10.50 16.12
C TRP A 22 -2.42 -9.29 16.58
N ILE A 23 -2.29 -8.95 17.87
CA ILE A 23 -3.12 -7.92 18.53
C ILE A 23 -2.36 -6.64 18.90
N GLY A 24 -1.07 -6.52 18.56
CA GLY A 24 -0.26 -5.37 18.96
C GLY A 24 -0.16 -5.25 20.48
N TYR A 25 -0.39 -4.03 20.97
CA TYR A 25 -0.61 -3.70 22.39
C TYR A 25 -2.05 -3.19 22.56
N ALA A 26 -2.93 -4.02 23.12
CA ALA A 26 -4.37 -3.77 23.16
C ALA A 26 -4.87 -3.07 24.46
N GLY A 27 -3.96 -2.70 25.37
CA GLY A 27 -4.29 -1.96 26.59
C GLY A 27 -5.07 -2.79 27.62
N GLN A 28 -5.76 -2.10 28.53
CA GLN A 28 -6.40 -2.71 29.72
C GLN A 28 -7.55 -3.69 29.44
N SER A 29 -8.12 -3.67 28.24
CA SER A 29 -9.26 -4.50 27.84
C SER A 29 -8.85 -5.58 26.82
N ASP A 30 -7.58 -5.96 26.80
CA ASP A 30 -7.03 -6.91 25.83
C ASP A 30 -7.69 -8.29 25.90
N GLY A 31 -7.85 -8.86 27.10
CA GLY A 31 -8.48 -10.16 27.30
C GLY A 31 -9.89 -10.21 26.73
N LEU A 32 -10.68 -9.15 26.95
CA LEU A 32 -12.03 -9.03 26.40
C LEU A 32 -12.01 -8.86 24.87
N ALA A 33 -11.08 -8.06 24.34
CA ALA A 33 -10.95 -7.87 22.90
C ALA A 33 -10.57 -9.17 22.18
N ILE A 34 -9.66 -9.96 22.77
CA ILE A 34 -9.24 -11.27 22.25
C ILE A 34 -10.40 -12.26 22.35
N SER A 35 -11.07 -12.35 23.51
CA SER A 35 -12.17 -13.30 23.69
C SER A 35 -13.28 -13.04 22.68
N ASN A 36 -13.60 -11.77 22.41
CA ASN A 36 -14.64 -11.44 21.45
C ASN A 36 -14.28 -11.89 20.03
N VAL A 37 -12.99 -11.86 19.66
CA VAL A 37 -12.53 -12.36 18.36
C VAL A 37 -12.53 -13.89 18.30
N VAL A 38 -12.08 -14.56 19.36
CA VAL A 38 -11.98 -16.02 19.40
C VAL A 38 -13.37 -16.68 19.46
N PHE A 39 -14.33 -16.05 20.15
CA PHE A 39 -15.69 -16.56 20.30
C PHE A 39 -16.70 -15.93 19.32
N ASP A 40 -16.23 -15.40 18.19
CA ASP A 40 -17.07 -14.90 17.08
C ASP A 40 -18.07 -13.79 17.49
N GLN A 41 -17.77 -13.05 18.57
CA GLN A 41 -18.55 -11.89 19.00
C GLN A 41 -18.09 -10.60 18.28
N TYR A 42 -16.90 -10.64 17.68
CA TYR A 42 -16.35 -9.56 16.88
C TYR A 42 -15.39 -10.12 15.83
N ASN A 43 -15.61 -9.80 14.57
CA ASN A 43 -14.79 -10.35 13.51
C ASN A 43 -13.51 -9.54 13.27
N PRO A 44 -12.36 -10.20 13.04
CA PRO A 44 -11.09 -9.53 12.89
C PRO A 44 -10.94 -8.92 11.49
N GLY A 45 -11.67 -7.85 11.20
CA GLY A 45 -11.49 -7.06 9.98
C GLY A 45 -10.23 -6.20 10.00
N ARG A 46 -9.04 -6.82 10.00
CA ARG A 46 -7.75 -6.11 10.17
C ARG A 46 -6.68 -6.59 9.21
N ARG A 47 -5.81 -5.65 8.83
CA ARG A 47 -4.63 -5.87 7.98
C ARG A 47 -3.38 -5.40 8.71
N LEU A 48 -2.26 -6.07 8.49
CA LEU A 48 -0.98 -5.72 9.09
C LEU A 48 -0.48 -4.35 8.60
N PRO A 49 -0.19 -3.40 9.50
CA PRO A 49 0.37 -2.09 9.14
C PRO A 49 1.88 -2.14 8.88
N ILE A 50 2.52 -3.29 9.09
CA ILE A 50 3.95 -3.52 8.87
C ILE A 50 4.15 -4.85 8.13
N ALA A 51 5.28 -4.99 7.44
CA ALA A 51 5.73 -6.31 6.98
C ALA A 51 6.48 -7.00 8.13
N MET A 52 6.26 -8.30 8.30
CA MET A 52 7.01 -9.14 9.23
C MET A 52 8.08 -9.90 8.46
N TYR A 53 9.32 -9.84 8.93
CA TYR A 53 10.49 -10.40 8.25
C TYR A 53 11.03 -11.62 8.99
N SER A 54 11.80 -12.45 8.29
CA SER A 54 12.56 -13.52 8.92
C SER A 54 13.73 -12.97 9.74
N ALA A 55 14.24 -13.73 10.69
CA ALA A 55 15.41 -13.38 11.48
C ALA A 55 16.62 -13.07 10.57
N SER A 56 16.80 -13.86 9.51
CA SER A 56 17.87 -13.67 8.52
C SER A 56 17.83 -12.31 7.80
N TYR A 57 16.68 -11.65 7.69
CA TYR A 57 16.62 -10.29 7.19
C TYR A 57 17.23 -9.30 8.18
N VAL A 58 16.91 -9.47 9.47
CA VAL A 58 17.41 -8.61 10.56
C VAL A 58 18.93 -8.74 10.69
N ASP A 59 19.47 -9.94 10.51
CA ASP A 59 20.92 -10.19 10.54
C ASP A 59 21.68 -9.50 9.40
N ASN A 60 21.00 -9.22 8.28
CA ASN A 60 21.60 -8.63 7.08
C ASN A 60 21.32 -7.14 6.92
N VAL A 61 20.42 -6.56 7.70
CA VAL A 61 20.03 -5.15 7.59
C VAL A 61 20.75 -4.31 8.64
N SER A 62 21.81 -3.61 8.23
CA SER A 62 22.50 -2.66 9.12
C SER A 62 21.54 -1.56 9.55
N MET A 63 21.33 -1.37 10.86
CA MET A 63 20.48 -0.28 11.37
C MET A 63 21.04 1.12 11.11
N PHE A 64 22.32 1.23 10.74
CA PHE A 64 22.97 2.49 10.39
C PHE A 64 22.84 2.84 8.90
N ASP A 65 22.44 1.88 8.08
CA ASP A 65 22.20 2.11 6.66
C ASP A 65 20.78 2.61 6.42
N MET A 66 20.64 3.90 6.19
CA MET A 66 19.34 4.55 5.99
C MET A 66 18.78 4.42 4.57
N GLN A 67 19.46 3.71 3.67
CA GLN A 67 18.94 3.49 2.31
C GLN A 67 17.67 2.64 2.38
N MET A 68 16.69 2.95 1.52
CA MET A 68 15.46 2.16 1.41
C MET A 68 15.58 1.02 0.41
N ILE A 69 16.50 1.18 -0.53
CA ILE A 69 16.87 0.22 -1.55
C ILE A 69 18.16 -0.50 -1.15
N SER A 70 18.46 -1.58 -1.84
CA SER A 70 19.57 -2.46 -1.53
C SER A 70 20.93 -1.78 -1.65
N SER A 71 21.82 -2.18 -0.75
CA SER A 71 23.20 -1.74 -0.64
C SER A 71 24.09 -2.95 -0.25
N SER A 72 25.38 -2.73 0.00
CA SER A 72 26.26 -3.77 0.54
C SER A 72 25.87 -4.26 1.94
N THR A 73 25.07 -3.50 2.69
CA THR A 73 24.71 -3.77 4.10
C THR A 73 23.20 -3.72 4.35
N ASN A 74 22.39 -3.81 3.29
CA ASN A 74 20.95 -3.63 3.37
C ASN A 74 20.25 -4.37 2.21
N PRO A 75 19.37 -5.36 2.46
CA PRO A 75 18.71 -6.13 1.42
C PRO A 75 17.36 -5.52 0.97
N ASP A 76 17.28 -4.19 0.86
CA ASP A 76 16.06 -3.36 0.71
C ASP A 76 15.18 -3.29 1.98
N ARG A 77 14.38 -2.23 2.12
CA ARG A 77 13.50 -2.02 3.28
C ARG A 77 12.04 -1.86 2.89
N THR A 78 11.16 -2.21 3.84
CA THR A 78 9.69 -2.05 3.77
C THR A 78 9.04 -2.86 2.65
N TYR A 79 7.70 -2.89 2.63
CA TYR A 79 6.95 -3.53 1.55
C TYR A 79 7.15 -2.85 0.17
N LYS A 80 7.68 -1.62 0.15
CA LYS A 80 7.87 -0.86 -1.08
C LYS A 80 9.05 -1.39 -1.90
N PHE A 81 10.14 -1.82 -1.26
CA PHE A 81 11.37 -2.18 -1.94
C PHE A 81 11.85 -3.60 -1.63
N TYR A 82 11.46 -4.18 -0.49
CA TYR A 82 11.90 -5.51 -0.11
C TYR A 82 11.48 -6.58 -1.12
N THR A 83 12.48 -7.09 -1.85
CA THR A 83 12.34 -8.11 -2.89
C THR A 83 12.37 -9.53 -2.31
N GLY A 84 12.83 -9.69 -1.08
CA GLY A 84 12.84 -10.98 -0.38
C GLY A 84 11.46 -11.46 0.08
N LYS A 85 11.43 -12.61 0.76
CA LYS A 85 10.21 -13.25 1.23
C LYS A 85 9.86 -12.79 2.64
N ALA A 86 8.91 -11.87 2.78
CA ALA A 86 8.32 -11.53 4.08
C ALA A 86 7.58 -12.73 4.69
N VAL A 87 7.62 -12.87 6.01
CA VAL A 87 6.87 -13.90 6.75
C VAL A 87 5.38 -13.65 6.61
N TYR A 88 4.97 -12.41 6.90
CA TYR A 88 3.66 -11.85 6.56
C TYR A 88 3.87 -10.49 5.88
N LYS A 89 3.16 -10.26 4.77
CA LYS A 89 3.32 -9.04 3.98
C LYS A 89 2.59 -7.87 4.64
N PHE A 90 3.03 -6.65 4.35
CA PHE A 90 2.21 -5.47 4.63
C PHE A 90 0.83 -5.63 4.00
N GLY A 91 -0.20 -5.35 4.79
CA GLY A 91 -1.58 -5.51 4.37
C GLY A 91 -2.09 -6.95 4.39
N SER A 92 -1.34 -7.93 4.92
CA SER A 92 -1.85 -9.29 5.17
C SER A 92 -2.82 -9.27 6.35
N GLY A 93 -3.88 -10.07 6.26
CA GLY A 93 -4.92 -10.18 7.26
C GLY A 93 -6.07 -10.97 6.69
N LEU A 94 -6.60 -11.89 7.49
CA LEU A 94 -7.73 -12.74 7.16
C LEU A 94 -8.97 -12.20 7.88
N SER A 95 -10.12 -12.59 7.37
CA SER A 95 -11.44 -12.32 7.93
C SER A 95 -12.15 -13.67 8.07
N TYR A 96 -13.17 -13.75 8.93
CA TYR A 96 -14.04 -14.94 9.00
C TYR A 96 -15.04 -15.00 7.85
N THR A 97 -15.14 -13.94 7.05
CA THR A 97 -15.90 -13.92 5.80
C THR A 97 -15.01 -13.66 4.59
N THR A 98 -15.60 -13.72 3.40
CA THR A 98 -14.93 -13.40 2.15
C THR A 98 -15.51 -12.13 1.54
N PHE A 99 -14.67 -11.38 0.85
CA PHE A 99 -15.07 -10.15 0.17
C PHE A 99 -14.71 -10.22 -1.30
N LEU A 100 -15.66 -9.82 -2.14
CA LEU A 100 -15.47 -9.65 -3.57
C LEU A 100 -15.28 -8.16 -3.87
N TYR A 101 -14.23 -7.85 -4.64
CA TYR A 101 -13.98 -6.50 -5.16
C TYR A 101 -14.33 -6.48 -6.64
N SER A 102 -15.20 -5.56 -7.03
CA SER A 102 -15.51 -5.32 -8.44
C SER A 102 -15.32 -3.85 -8.78
N TRP A 103 -14.61 -3.60 -9.86
CA TRP A 103 -14.47 -2.24 -10.36
C TRP A 103 -15.81 -1.80 -10.95
N ASN A 104 -16.33 -0.64 -10.50
CA ASN A 104 -17.54 -0.07 -11.06
C ASN A 104 -17.22 0.49 -12.46
N ASN A 105 -17.71 -0.21 -13.49
CA ASN A 105 -17.40 0.01 -14.90
C ASN A 105 -17.90 1.37 -15.37
N ASP A 106 -17.01 2.35 -15.41
CA ASP A 106 -17.19 3.50 -16.27
C ASP A 106 -16.40 3.26 -17.57
N SER A 107 -17.10 2.68 -18.54
CA SER A 107 -16.61 2.32 -19.87
C SER A 107 -16.17 3.53 -20.71
N SER A 108 -16.46 4.75 -20.26
CA SER A 108 -16.06 5.99 -20.94
C SER A 108 -14.66 6.49 -20.56
N ILE A 109 -13.99 5.85 -19.59
CA ILE A 109 -12.78 6.42 -19.00
C ILE A 109 -11.50 6.02 -19.75
N SER A 110 -10.76 7.04 -20.17
CA SER A 110 -9.41 6.90 -20.72
C SER A 110 -8.48 6.14 -19.77
N SER A 111 -7.85 5.09 -20.30
CA SER A 111 -6.76 4.39 -19.61
C SER A 111 -5.39 5.00 -19.92
N SER A 112 -5.33 6.02 -20.78
CA SER A 112 -4.10 6.66 -21.24
C SER A 112 -4.08 8.16 -20.95
N TYR A 113 -2.99 8.66 -20.39
CA TYR A 113 -2.84 10.06 -19.98
C TYR A 113 -1.52 10.64 -20.50
N SER A 114 -1.58 11.84 -21.07
CA SER A 114 -0.39 12.61 -21.44
C SER A 114 0.25 13.21 -20.21
N ILE A 115 1.56 13.00 -20.04
CA ILE A 115 2.32 13.64 -18.95
C ILE A 115 2.23 15.17 -19.02
N LEU A 116 2.27 15.74 -20.23
CA LEU A 116 2.19 17.18 -20.43
C LEU A 116 0.84 17.77 -19.99
N SER A 117 -0.27 17.02 -20.14
CA SER A 117 -1.58 17.52 -19.71
C SER A 117 -1.73 17.50 -18.18
N LEU A 118 -1.06 16.58 -17.49
CA LEU A 118 -1.08 16.49 -16.03
C LEU A 118 -0.36 17.69 -15.38
N ILE A 119 0.78 18.10 -15.94
CA ILE A 119 1.54 19.24 -15.41
C ILE A 119 0.80 20.56 -15.58
N LYS A 120 0.17 20.77 -16.74
CA LYS A 120 -0.56 22.02 -17.03
C LYS A 120 -1.70 22.30 -16.05
N LYS A 121 -2.23 21.28 -15.37
CA LYS A 121 -3.36 21.40 -14.46
C LYS A 121 -2.99 22.09 -13.14
N ASN A 122 -1.88 21.69 -12.52
CA ASN A 122 -1.40 22.23 -11.25
C ASN A 122 0.03 21.70 -10.98
N TYR A 123 0.86 22.49 -10.30
CA TYR A 123 2.16 22.02 -9.80
C TYR A 123 2.05 21.25 -8.46
N ASP A 124 0.92 21.38 -7.76
CA ASP A 124 0.64 20.59 -6.55
C ASP A 124 0.29 19.14 -6.90
N GLU A 125 1.25 18.24 -6.74
CA GLU A 125 1.15 16.79 -6.96
C GLU A 125 0.02 16.11 -6.19
N HIS A 126 -0.45 16.71 -5.09
CA HIS A 126 -1.57 16.19 -4.28
C HIS A 126 -2.92 16.55 -4.88
N ARG A 127 -3.01 17.58 -5.71
CA ARG A 127 -4.27 18.07 -6.29
C ARG A 127 -4.49 17.63 -7.74
N VAL A 128 -3.44 17.20 -8.43
CA VAL A 128 -3.58 16.66 -9.79
C VAL A 128 -4.14 15.24 -9.72
N LEU A 129 -5.46 15.14 -9.73
CA LEU A 129 -6.19 13.87 -9.85
C LEU A 129 -5.98 13.27 -11.25
N ILE A 130 -5.46 12.05 -11.29
CA ILE A 130 -5.37 11.24 -12.51
C ILE A 130 -6.71 10.52 -12.70
N ARG A 131 -7.17 9.85 -11.64
CA ARG A 131 -8.39 9.05 -11.67
C ARG A 131 -8.96 8.84 -10.28
N LEU A 132 -10.29 8.81 -10.19
CA LEU A 132 -11.02 8.32 -9.03
C LEU A 132 -11.45 6.87 -9.31
N PHE A 133 -10.90 5.91 -8.57
CA PHE A 133 -11.34 4.51 -8.66
C PHE A 133 -12.54 4.30 -7.76
N ARG A 134 -13.64 3.81 -8.34
CA ARG A 134 -14.86 3.43 -7.64
C ARG A 134 -14.94 1.91 -7.58
N VAL A 135 -14.93 1.34 -6.39
CA VAL A 135 -14.88 -0.11 -6.21
C VAL A 135 -16.05 -0.53 -5.37
N ASN A 136 -16.82 -1.50 -5.88
CA ASN A 136 -17.84 -2.18 -5.11
C ASN A 136 -17.18 -3.28 -4.30
N VAL A 137 -17.41 -3.26 -3.00
CA VAL A 137 -16.98 -4.27 -2.04
C VAL A 137 -18.21 -5.00 -1.57
N THR A 138 -18.28 -6.30 -1.83
CA THR A 138 -19.41 -7.15 -1.48
C THR A 138 -18.96 -8.20 -0.47
N ASN A 139 -19.65 -8.33 0.65
CA ASN A 139 -19.46 -9.45 1.56
C ASN A 139 -20.13 -10.69 0.96
N THR A 140 -19.33 -11.70 0.61
CA THR A 140 -19.77 -12.92 -0.08
C THR A 140 -19.74 -14.16 0.80
N GLY A 141 -19.37 -14.05 2.08
CA GLY A 141 -19.46 -15.16 3.02
C GLY A 141 -20.69 -15.05 3.92
N ASP A 142 -20.70 -15.87 4.97
CA ASP A 142 -21.91 -16.15 5.76
C ASP A 142 -22.04 -15.31 7.03
N ILE A 143 -21.04 -14.46 7.33
CA ILE A 143 -21.01 -13.65 8.55
C ILE A 143 -20.73 -12.18 8.19
N SER A 144 -21.36 -11.27 8.93
CA SER A 144 -21.10 -9.83 8.81
C SER A 144 -19.72 -9.48 9.34
N ASP A 145 -18.93 -8.69 8.63
CA ASP A 145 -17.58 -8.30 9.06
C ASP A 145 -17.17 -6.96 8.43
N ASP A 146 -16.09 -6.42 8.95
CA ASP A 146 -15.36 -5.30 8.40
C ASP A 146 -14.27 -5.77 7.44
N ASP A 147 -14.07 -5.05 6.35
CA ASP A 147 -12.87 -5.17 5.52
C ASP A 147 -12.11 -3.84 5.49
N VAL A 148 -10.78 -3.95 5.44
CA VAL A 148 -9.90 -2.82 5.16
C VAL A 148 -9.36 -3.00 3.74
N VAL A 149 -9.97 -2.27 2.82
CA VAL A 149 -9.65 -2.28 1.40
C VAL A 149 -8.40 -1.45 1.18
N LEU A 150 -7.34 -2.07 0.67
CA LEU A 150 -6.08 -1.40 0.37
C LEU A 150 -5.92 -1.19 -1.13
N ALA A 151 -5.61 0.04 -1.54
CA ALA A 151 -5.37 0.42 -2.93
C ALA A 151 -3.90 0.76 -3.16
N PHE A 152 -3.26 0.00 -4.05
CA PHE A 152 -1.86 0.15 -4.42
C PHE A 152 -1.69 0.46 -5.90
N VAL A 153 -0.62 1.17 -6.22
CA VAL A 153 -0.12 1.35 -7.58
C VAL A 153 1.29 0.80 -7.70
N ARG A 154 1.61 0.20 -8.84
CA ARG A 154 2.98 -0.20 -9.17
C ARG A 154 3.32 0.09 -10.62
N SER A 155 4.55 0.48 -10.86
CA SER A 155 5.09 0.55 -12.23
C SER A 155 5.41 -0.86 -12.73
N ARG A 156 5.16 -1.15 -14.01
CA ARG A 156 5.66 -2.38 -14.65
C ARG A 156 7.16 -2.33 -14.95
N LYS A 157 7.78 -1.14 -14.86
CA LYS A 157 9.22 -0.97 -15.02
C LYS A 157 9.89 -1.00 -13.65
N ALA A 158 10.78 -1.97 -13.45
CA ALA A 158 11.58 -2.08 -12.23
C ALA A 158 12.50 -0.87 -12.02
N THR A 159 12.98 -0.26 -13.10
CA THR A 159 13.79 0.97 -13.06
C THR A 159 13.27 2.03 -14.02
N MET A 160 13.42 3.30 -13.64
CA MET A 160 13.04 4.45 -14.44
C MET A 160 14.16 5.49 -14.35
N ASN A 161 14.83 5.75 -15.48
CA ASN A 161 16.00 6.63 -15.54
C ASN A 161 17.12 6.24 -14.55
N GLY A 162 17.34 4.94 -14.33
CA GLY A 162 18.36 4.45 -13.40
C GLY A 162 17.91 4.40 -11.93
N GLU A 163 16.73 4.92 -11.60
CA GLU A 163 16.17 4.84 -10.25
C GLU A 163 15.27 3.62 -10.10
N ILE A 164 15.32 2.97 -8.93
CA ILE A 164 14.51 1.79 -8.63
C ILE A 164 13.07 2.21 -8.31
N SER A 165 12.11 1.65 -9.04
CA SER A 165 10.69 1.82 -8.76
C SER A 165 10.26 0.98 -7.55
N PRO A 166 9.36 1.49 -6.69
CA PRO A 166 8.71 0.66 -5.69
C PRO A 166 7.98 -0.53 -6.33
N ILE A 167 8.08 -1.71 -5.70
CA ILE A 167 7.33 -2.93 -6.04
C ILE A 167 5.82 -2.64 -6.08
N LYS A 168 5.36 -1.87 -5.09
CA LYS A 168 4.04 -1.24 -5.04
C LYS A 168 4.03 -0.12 -4.00
N GLN A 169 3.17 0.88 -4.20
CA GLN A 169 2.95 1.99 -3.28
C GLN A 169 1.48 2.07 -2.90
N LEU A 170 1.19 2.21 -1.61
CA LEU A 170 -0.17 2.43 -1.14
C LEU A 170 -0.56 3.87 -1.50
N PHE A 171 -1.74 4.05 -2.12
CA PHE A 171 -2.28 5.38 -2.42
C PHE A 171 -3.63 5.64 -1.75
N GLY A 172 -4.25 4.63 -1.15
CA GLY A 172 -5.46 4.80 -0.36
C GLY A 172 -5.81 3.54 0.40
N PHE A 173 -6.59 3.71 1.47
CA PHE A 173 -7.25 2.62 2.16
C PHE A 173 -8.60 3.09 2.69
N GLU A 174 -9.57 2.18 2.78
CA GLU A 174 -10.89 2.47 3.32
C GLU A 174 -11.38 1.27 4.12
N ARG A 175 -12.02 1.53 5.27
CA ARG A 175 -12.63 0.49 6.10
C ARG A 175 -14.14 0.50 5.86
N VAL A 176 -14.71 -0.67 5.58
CA VAL A 176 -16.14 -0.85 5.38
C VAL A 176 -16.67 -1.95 6.27
N SER A 177 -17.81 -1.70 6.93
CA SER A 177 -18.59 -2.72 7.63
C SER A 177 -19.71 -3.21 6.73
N LEU A 178 -19.81 -4.51 6.50
CA LEU A 178 -20.75 -5.11 5.56
C LEU A 178 -21.49 -6.28 6.20
N ALA A 179 -22.82 -6.21 6.19
CA ALA A 179 -23.66 -7.37 6.42
C ALA A 179 -23.48 -8.41 5.31
N VAL A 180 -23.90 -9.64 5.56
CA VAL A 180 -23.92 -10.73 4.56
C VAL A 180 -24.63 -10.26 3.28
N ASN A 181 -24.02 -10.49 2.12
CA ASN A 181 -24.48 -10.05 0.79
C ASN A 181 -24.60 -8.52 0.60
N GLN A 182 -24.21 -7.71 1.58
CA GLN A 182 -24.20 -6.26 1.42
C GLN A 182 -23.06 -5.83 0.50
N THR A 183 -23.34 -4.84 -0.35
CA THR A 183 -22.34 -4.14 -1.16
C THR A 183 -22.20 -2.69 -0.71
N LYS A 184 -20.97 -2.18 -0.60
CA LYS A 184 -20.67 -0.75 -0.47
C LYS A 184 -19.69 -0.32 -1.55
N GLU A 185 -19.90 0.89 -2.05
CA GLU A 185 -18.95 1.54 -2.97
C GLU A 185 -17.92 2.33 -2.15
N VAL A 186 -16.63 2.15 -2.48
CA VAL A 186 -15.49 2.85 -1.89
C VAL A 186 -14.72 3.62 -2.95
N PHE A 187 -14.00 4.66 -2.55
CA PHE A 187 -13.43 5.64 -3.46
C PHE A 187 -11.93 5.85 -3.23
N PHE A 188 -11.11 5.61 -4.26
CA PHE A 188 -9.67 5.81 -4.17
C PHE A 188 -9.18 6.85 -5.19
N PRO A 189 -8.94 8.12 -4.77
CA PRO A 189 -8.39 9.15 -5.64
C PRO A 189 -6.90 8.91 -5.88
N LEU A 190 -6.54 8.51 -7.10
CA LEU A 190 -5.16 8.42 -7.54
C LEU A 190 -4.69 9.78 -8.07
N THR A 191 -3.79 10.41 -7.34
CA THR A 191 -3.13 11.66 -7.73
C THR A 191 -1.73 11.41 -8.29
N VAL A 192 -1.17 12.41 -8.97
CA VAL A 192 0.18 12.35 -9.56
C VAL A 192 1.25 11.96 -8.53
N ARG A 193 1.14 12.44 -7.29
CA ARG A 193 2.08 12.11 -6.21
C ARG A 193 2.39 10.62 -6.10
N HIS A 194 1.40 9.77 -6.33
CA HIS A 194 1.55 8.33 -6.18
C HIS A 194 2.33 7.66 -7.31
N LEU A 195 2.55 8.38 -8.42
CA LEU A 195 3.32 7.92 -9.58
C LEU A 195 4.69 8.58 -9.69
N LEU A 196 5.01 9.53 -8.79
CA LEU A 196 6.31 10.19 -8.79
C LEU A 196 7.40 9.26 -8.25
N THR A 197 8.53 9.22 -8.93
CA THR A 197 9.80 8.68 -8.43
C THR A 197 10.63 9.80 -7.83
N ILE A 198 11.54 9.45 -6.92
CA ILE A 198 12.49 10.39 -6.32
C ILE A 198 13.87 9.99 -6.80
N ALA A 199 14.56 10.90 -7.47
CA ALA A 199 15.95 10.71 -7.89
C ALA A 199 16.91 10.92 -6.72
N ARG A 200 18.16 10.47 -6.86
CA ARG A 200 19.20 10.60 -5.81
C ARG A 200 19.46 12.03 -5.33
N ASP A 201 19.26 13.01 -6.20
CA ASP A 201 19.39 14.45 -5.87
C ASP A 201 18.16 15.03 -5.15
N GLY A 202 17.16 14.18 -4.85
CA GLY A 202 15.90 14.57 -4.19
C GLY A 202 14.86 15.16 -5.15
N THR A 203 15.14 15.23 -6.45
CA THR A 203 14.18 15.72 -7.43
C THR A 203 13.11 14.68 -7.72
N LYS A 204 11.88 15.14 -7.96
CA LYS A 204 10.75 14.27 -8.26
C LYS A 204 10.56 14.16 -9.76
N TRP A 205 10.24 12.97 -10.24
CA TRP A 205 10.05 12.72 -11.67
C TRP A 205 8.76 11.96 -11.94
N LEU A 206 8.08 12.34 -13.02
CA LEU A 206 6.96 11.60 -13.58
C LEU A 206 7.42 10.93 -14.87
N HIS A 207 7.24 9.61 -14.96
CA HIS A 207 7.75 8.82 -16.08
C HIS A 207 6.64 8.21 -16.93
N PRO A 208 6.85 8.08 -18.26
CA PRO A 208 5.95 7.34 -19.12
C PRO A 208 6.09 5.84 -18.88
N GLY A 209 4.97 5.12 -18.97
CA GLY A 209 4.92 3.69 -18.70
C GLY A 209 3.54 3.19 -18.35
N SER A 210 3.47 1.90 -18.05
CA SER A 210 2.26 1.24 -17.57
C SER A 210 2.31 1.09 -16.06
N TYR A 211 1.21 1.45 -15.41
CA TYR A 211 1.04 1.39 -13.96
C TYR A 211 -0.17 0.53 -13.64
N ASP A 212 0.07 -0.57 -12.91
CA ASP A 212 -1.00 -1.44 -12.46
C ASP A 212 -1.62 -0.89 -11.18
N ILE A 213 -2.94 -0.94 -11.11
CA ILE A 213 -3.74 -0.59 -9.96
C ILE A 213 -4.24 -1.87 -9.32
N LEU A 214 -3.85 -2.07 -8.06
CA LEU A 214 -4.15 -3.25 -7.28
C LEU A 214 -5.07 -2.83 -6.14
N ILE A 215 -6.27 -3.40 -6.04
CA ILE A 215 -7.21 -3.12 -4.95
C ILE A 215 -7.66 -4.45 -4.37
N GLY A 216 -7.66 -4.59 -3.04
CA GLY A 216 -8.00 -5.87 -2.41
C GLY A 216 -7.04 -7.01 -2.80
N GLN A 217 -5.78 -6.68 -3.09
CA GLN A 217 -4.75 -7.59 -3.62
C GLN A 217 -5.00 -8.13 -5.05
N GLN A 218 -6.05 -7.67 -5.72
CA GLN A 218 -6.39 -8.07 -7.09
C GLN A 218 -5.99 -6.99 -8.09
N HIS A 219 -5.61 -7.38 -9.31
CA HIS A 219 -5.40 -6.44 -10.40
C HIS A 219 -6.75 -5.89 -10.88
N MET A 220 -6.96 -4.59 -10.69
CA MET A 220 -8.20 -3.93 -11.09
C MET A 220 -8.09 -3.21 -12.43
N HIS A 221 -6.95 -2.57 -12.70
CA HIS A 221 -6.80 -1.73 -13.88
C HIS A 221 -5.33 -1.48 -14.24
N THR A 222 -5.07 -1.09 -15.50
CA THR A 222 -3.76 -0.63 -15.95
C THR A 222 -3.87 0.77 -16.57
N LEU A 223 -3.18 1.74 -15.97
CA LEU A 223 -3.03 3.08 -16.53
C LEU A 223 -1.78 3.16 -17.41
N LYS A 224 -1.83 3.95 -18.47
CA LYS A 224 -0.68 4.24 -19.35
C LYS A 224 -0.38 5.73 -19.35
N LEU A 225 0.84 6.11 -18.95
CA LEU A 225 1.36 7.46 -19.13
C LEU A 225 2.22 7.51 -20.40
N TYR A 226 1.99 8.51 -21.25
CA TYR A 226 2.77 8.73 -22.46
C TYR A 226 3.34 10.15 -22.55
N GLY A 227 4.30 10.33 -23.45
CA GLY A 227 5.13 11.53 -23.54
C GLY A 227 6.54 11.28 -23.03
N GLN A 228 7.24 12.34 -22.64
CA GLN A 228 8.60 12.28 -22.10
C GLN A 228 8.57 12.32 -20.57
N SER A 229 9.59 11.73 -19.95
CA SER A 229 9.85 11.90 -18.52
C SER A 229 10.03 13.38 -18.20
N ILE A 230 9.49 13.82 -17.08
CA ILE A 230 9.57 15.22 -16.68
C ILE A 230 9.83 15.34 -15.19
N GLN A 231 10.65 16.32 -14.84
CA GLN A 231 10.88 16.70 -13.46
C GLN A 231 9.63 17.43 -12.93
N TRP A 232 9.05 16.92 -11.85
CA TRP A 232 7.91 17.53 -11.18
C TRP A 232 8.40 18.62 -10.22
N ALA A 233 8.55 19.84 -10.72
CA ALA A 233 8.93 20.98 -9.91
C ALA A 233 7.72 21.52 -9.13
N SER A 234 7.69 21.29 -7.81
CA SER A 234 6.85 22.11 -6.92
C SER A 234 7.43 23.52 -6.90
N LYS A 235 6.61 24.57 -7.09
CA LYS A 235 7.02 25.93 -6.72
C LYS A 235 7.34 25.90 -5.23
N ARG A 236 8.63 25.80 -4.86
CA ARG A 236 9.05 25.91 -3.46
C ARG A 236 8.49 27.23 -2.92
N HIS A 237 7.78 27.18 -1.82
CA HIS A 237 7.79 28.32 -0.91
C HIS A 237 9.24 28.44 -0.44
N VAL A 238 9.98 29.35 -1.08
CA VAL A 238 11.21 29.86 -0.53
C VAL A 238 10.79 30.57 0.75
N PHE A 239 11.00 29.91 1.90
CA PHE A 239 11.04 30.66 3.15
C PHE A 239 12.19 31.66 2.98
N PRO A 240 11.95 32.98 3.10
CA PRO A 240 13.05 33.93 3.08
C PRO A 240 14.00 33.52 4.21
N SER A 241 15.24 33.21 3.84
CA SER A 241 16.33 33.12 4.79
C SER A 241 16.45 34.50 5.44
N ASN A 242 15.96 34.64 6.66
CA ASN A 242 16.34 35.75 7.53
C ASN A 242 17.80 35.53 7.93
N GLU A 243 18.72 35.80 7.01
CA GLU A 243 20.07 36.22 7.36
C GLU A 243 19.96 37.67 7.82
N ASN A 244 19.75 37.85 9.13
CA ASN A 244 20.11 39.03 9.92
C ASN A 244 19.77 38.73 11.38
N ILE A 245 20.71 38.09 12.08
CA ILE A 245 20.95 38.24 13.52
C ILE A 245 22.46 38.39 13.68
#